data_AF-A0A5C3L4A1-F1
#
_entry.id   AF-A0A5C3L4A1-F1
#
_cell.length_a   1.000
_cell.length_b   1.000
_cell.length_c   1.000
_cell.angle_alpha   90.00
_cell.angle_beta   90.00
_cell.angle_gamma   90.00
#
_symmetry.space_group_name_H-M   'P 1'
#
loop_
_entity.id
_entity.type
_entity.pdbx_description
1 polymer ?
#
loop_
_entity_poly.entity_id
_entity_poly.type
_entity_poly.pdbx_seq_one_letter_code
_entity_poly.pdbx_strand_id
1 'polypeptide(L)'
;MTAMRTKRPPNSFMLFRAAVALDKSTEENTDQISIRKAASIAWKDLSESKKDQWKALAEKTAAEHRVANPGYRYVPGPTKQERKEVKAKATANKKSLRAKAKKKLDKSSAFPNIPPAV
;
A
#
# COMPACT_ATOMS: atom_id res chain seq x y z
N MET A 1 1.84 -18.51 3.54
CA MET A 1 1.63 -17.87 4.85
C MET A 1 2.03 -16.40 4.73
N THR A 2 1.08 -15.47 4.76
CA THR A 2 1.37 -14.03 4.62
C THR A 2 2.02 -13.53 5.91
N ALA A 3 3.30 -13.16 5.88
CA ALA A 3 3.99 -12.62 7.06
C ALA A 3 3.29 -11.32 7.53
N MET A 4 2.83 -11.28 8.78
CA MET A 4 2.21 -10.10 9.37
C MET A 4 3.25 -9.01 9.55
N ARG A 5 3.27 -8.04 8.63
CA ARG A 5 4.18 -6.90 8.70
C ARG A 5 3.71 -5.94 9.78
N THR A 6 4.50 -5.76 10.84
CA THR A 6 4.26 -4.75 11.88
C THR A 6 4.15 -3.37 11.24
N LYS A 7 3.03 -2.69 11.49
CA LYS A 7 2.77 -1.34 10.99
C LYS A 7 3.69 -0.35 11.71
N ARG A 8 3.87 0.83 11.12
CA ARG A 8 4.63 1.89 11.77
C ARG A 8 3.83 2.44 12.95
N PRO A 9 4.48 2.85 14.05
CA PRO A 9 3.79 3.60 15.08
C PRO A 9 3.25 4.92 14.47
N PRO A 10 2.01 5.32 14.81
CA PRO A 10 1.42 6.56 14.32
C PRO A 10 2.15 7.77 14.91
N ASN A 11 2.33 8.81 14.09
CA ASN A 11 2.81 10.11 14.59
C ASN A 11 1.65 10.94 15.18
N SER A 12 1.96 12.10 15.75
CA SER A 12 0.99 13.00 16.39
C SER A 12 -0.16 13.40 15.45
N PHE A 13 0.15 13.74 14.20
CA PHE A 13 -0.87 14.07 13.20
C PHE A 13 -1.76 12.87 12.83
N MET A 14 -1.21 11.66 12.77
CA MET A 14 -1.98 10.44 12.48
C MET A 14 -2.97 10.13 13.61
N LEU A 15 -2.59 10.36 14.87
CA LEU A 15 -3.49 10.24 16.01
C LEU A 15 -4.61 11.29 15.94
N PHE A 16 -4.26 12.55 15.68
CA PHE A 16 -5.23 13.63 15.51
C PHE A 16 -6.23 13.35 14.38
N ARG A 17 -5.74 12.91 13.21
CA ARG A 17 -6.61 12.56 12.09
C ARG A 17 -7.55 11.41 12.43
N ALA A 18 -7.11 10.44 13.22
CA ALA A 18 -7.97 9.33 13.64
C ALA A 18 -9.11 9.84 14.54
N ALA A 19 -8.83 10.78 15.45
CA ALA A 19 -9.87 11.44 16.25
C ALA A 19 -10.86 12.22 15.38
N VAL A 20 -10.37 13.05 14.44
CA VAL A 20 -11.22 13.79 13.50
C VAL A 20 -12.06 12.87 12.62
N ALA A 21 -11.49 11.73 12.21
CA ALA A 21 -12.22 10.74 11.43
C ALA A 21 -13.31 10.05 12.26
N LEU A 22 -13.08 9.81 13.56
CA LEU A 22 -14.09 9.25 14.46
C LEU A 22 -15.26 10.22 14.64
N ASP A 23 -14.98 11.50 14.86
CA ASP A 23 -16.01 12.54 15.00
C ASP A 23 -16.88 12.67 13.74
N LYS A 24 -16.26 12.56 12.56
CA LYS A 24 -16.92 12.66 11.25
C LYS A 24 -17.51 11.34 10.74
N SER A 25 -17.17 10.20 11.33
CA SER A 25 -17.65 8.89 10.88
C SER A 25 -19.15 8.70 11.14
N THR A 26 -19.76 9.55 11.96
CA THR A 26 -21.21 9.61 12.18
C THR A 26 -21.94 10.11 10.93
N GLU A 27 -21.24 10.82 10.03
CA GLU A 27 -21.77 11.22 8.72
C GLU A 27 -21.40 10.13 7.71
N GLU A 28 -22.35 9.21 7.45
CA GLU A 28 -22.19 7.92 6.73
C GLU A 28 -21.58 7.96 5.31
N ASN A 29 -21.16 9.11 4.78
CA ASN A 29 -20.58 9.21 3.43
C ASN A 29 -19.40 10.20 3.35
N THR A 30 -18.63 10.35 4.42
CA THR A 30 -17.50 11.28 4.39
C THR A 30 -16.29 10.67 3.66
N ASP A 31 -15.98 11.23 2.49
CA ASP A 31 -14.81 10.86 1.70
C ASP A 31 -13.50 10.96 2.50
N GLN A 32 -12.66 9.92 2.42
CA GLN A 32 -11.35 9.93 3.07
C GLN A 32 -10.42 11.06 2.58
N ILE A 33 -10.70 11.60 1.38
CA ILE A 33 -9.99 12.76 0.82
C ILE A 33 -10.39 14.03 1.58
N SER A 34 -11.68 14.24 1.84
CA SER A 34 -12.17 15.42 2.54
C SER A 34 -11.73 15.41 4.00
N ILE A 35 -11.76 14.26 4.67
CA ILE A 35 -11.25 14.09 6.05
C ILE A 35 -9.78 14.50 6.13
N ARG A 36 -8.94 14.03 5.20
CA ARG A 36 -7.50 14.39 5.18
C ARG A 36 -7.30 15.88 4.98
N LYS A 37 -8.03 16.51 4.07
CA LYS A 37 -7.95 17.96 3.82
C LYS A 37 -8.38 18.74 5.06
N ALA A 38 -9.53 18.40 5.64
CA ALA A 38 -10.05 19.04 6.84
C ALA A 38 -9.09 18.90 8.03
N ALA A 39 -8.58 17.70 8.29
CA ALA A 39 -7.61 17.46 9.35
C ALA A 39 -6.30 18.24 9.14
N SER A 40 -5.85 18.39 7.89
CA SER A 40 -4.62 19.17 7.61
C SER A 40 -4.80 20.66 7.88
N ILE A 41 -5.99 21.20 7.59
CA ILE A 41 -6.34 22.60 7.89
C ILE A 41 -6.46 22.79 9.40
N ALA A 42 -7.25 21.96 10.07
CA ALA A 42 -7.46 22.02 11.51
C ALA A 42 -6.16 21.84 12.30
N TRP A 43 -5.24 20.98 11.83
CA TRP A 43 -3.93 20.80 12.46
C TRP A 43 -3.06 22.05 12.37
N LYS A 44 -3.11 22.79 11.26
CA LYS A 44 -2.34 24.04 11.13
C LYS A 44 -2.88 25.10 12.07
N ASP A 45 -4.19 25.20 12.16
CA ASP A 45 -4.93 26.15 13.00
C ASP A 45 -4.81 25.83 14.51
N LEU A 46 -4.51 24.58 14.86
CA LEU A 46 -4.37 24.15 16.24
C LEU A 46 -3.26 24.93 16.98
N SER A 47 -3.56 25.36 18.22
CA SER A 47 -2.57 25.98 19.09
C SER A 47 -1.41 25.03 19.43
N GLU A 48 -0.23 25.60 19.71
CA GLU A 48 0.97 24.82 20.01
C GLU A 48 0.76 23.90 21.22
N SER A 49 0.08 24.38 22.28
CA SER A 49 -0.24 23.55 23.45
C SER A 49 -1.06 22.30 23.12
N LYS A 50 -2.03 22.40 22.20
CA LYS A 50 -2.79 21.22 21.77
C LYS A 50 -1.93 20.29 20.92
N LYS A 51 -1.07 20.84 20.04
CA LYS A 51 -0.11 20.04 19.27
C LYS A 51 0.84 19.28 20.19
N ASP A 52 1.28 19.89 21.29
CA ASP A 52 2.17 19.26 22.26
C ASP A 52 1.50 18.09 22.99
N GLN A 53 0.21 18.18 23.32
CA GLN A 53 -0.54 17.03 23.84
C GLN A 53 -0.50 15.84 22.86
N TRP A 54 -0.69 16.09 21.57
CA TRP A 54 -0.61 15.05 20.54
C TRP A 54 0.81 14.53 20.31
N LYS A 55 1.83 15.38 20.46
CA LYS A 55 3.25 14.96 20.44
C LYS A 55 3.55 14.01 21.61
N ALA A 56 3.14 14.37 22.82
CA ALA A 56 3.31 13.53 24.00
C ALA A 56 2.61 12.16 23.86
N LEU A 57 1.38 12.15 23.32
CA LEU A 57 0.66 10.90 23.01
C LEU A 57 1.39 10.06 21.96
N ALA A 58 1.93 10.69 20.92
CA ALA A 58 2.70 9.98 19.90
C ALA A 58 3.99 9.37 20.45
N GLU A 59 4.70 10.09 21.32
CA GLU A 59 5.89 9.59 22.01
C GLU A 59 5.57 8.39 22.90
N LYS A 60 4.49 8.48 23.69
CA LYS A 60 3.99 7.36 24.50
C LYS A 60 3.67 6.14 23.63
N THR A 61 2.95 6.36 22.52
CA THR A 61 2.57 5.27 21.60
C THR A 61 3.80 4.65 20.92
N ALA A 62 4.80 5.46 20.58
CA ALA A 62 6.07 4.98 20.02
C ALA A 62 6.87 4.17 21.04
N ALA A 63 6.89 4.59 22.31
CA ALA A 63 7.51 3.85 23.40
C ALA A 63 6.82 2.51 23.64
N GLU A 64 5.49 2.49 23.74
CA GLU A 64 4.68 1.28 23.87
C GLU A 64 4.91 0.32 22.69
N HIS A 65 4.92 0.84 21.46
CA HIS A 65 5.19 0.05 20.26
C HIS A 65 6.59 -0.57 20.27
N ARG A 66 7.60 0.19 20.74
CA ARG A 66 8.99 -0.29 20.86
C ARG A 66 9.11 -1.41 21.90
N VAL A 67 8.39 -1.32 23.02
CA VAL A 67 8.33 -2.39 24.03
C VAL A 67 7.59 -3.61 23.49
N ALA A 68 6.46 -3.41 22.82
CA ALA A 68 5.64 -4.49 22.28
C ALA A 68 6.27 -5.20 21.06
N ASN A 69 7.14 -4.51 20.32
CA ASN A 69 7.81 -5.05 19.13
C ASN A 69 9.33 -4.93 19.28
N PRO A 70 9.95 -5.75 20.15
CA PRO A 70 11.40 -5.79 20.26
C PRO A 70 12.01 -6.19 18.91
N GLY A 71 12.99 -5.43 18.44
CA GLY A 71 13.62 -5.65 17.13
C GLY A 71 12.88 -5.05 15.93
N TYR A 72 11.80 -4.28 16.14
CA TYR A 72 11.18 -3.51 15.06
C TYR A 72 12.19 -2.54 14.42
N ARG A 73 12.38 -2.68 13.11
CA ARG A 73 13.17 -1.73 12.29
C ARG A 73 12.33 -1.22 11.14
N TYR A 74 12.37 0.09 10.93
CA TYR A 74 11.73 0.70 9.78
C TYR A 74 12.49 0.32 8.49
N VAL A 75 11.82 -0.45 7.63
CA VAL A 75 12.30 -0.74 6.27
C VAL A 75 11.43 0.03 5.27
N PRO A 76 11.98 1.06 4.60
CA PRO A 76 11.26 1.78 3.56
C PRO A 76 10.87 0.82 2.44
N GLY A 77 9.68 1.02 1.87
CA GLY A 77 9.28 0.28 0.68
C GLY A 77 10.02 0.79 -0.56
N PRO A 78 10.04 0.00 -1.65
CA PRO A 78 10.65 0.41 -2.91
C PRO A 78 10.04 1.72 -3.41
N THR A 79 10.86 2.60 -3.98
CA THR A 79 10.46 3.90 -4.51
C THR A 79 9.44 3.76 -5.64
N LYS A 80 8.82 4.88 -6.05
CA LYS A 80 7.85 4.86 -7.17
C LYS A 80 8.52 4.40 -8.48
N GLN A 81 9.78 4.76 -8.70
CA GLN A 81 10.56 4.33 -9.88
C GLN A 81 10.83 2.83 -9.81
N GLU A 82 11.36 2.33 -8.70
CA GLU A 82 11.58 0.89 -8.52
C GLU A 82 10.28 0.09 -8.66
N ARG A 83 9.15 0.60 -8.13
CA ARG A 83 7.84 -0.04 -8.32
C ARG A 83 7.39 -0.05 -9.78
N LYS A 84 7.66 1.02 -10.55
CA LYS A 84 7.37 1.07 -11.99
C LYS A 84 8.25 0.07 -12.75
N GLU A 85 9.53 -0.01 -12.40
CA GLU A 85 10.49 -0.92 -13.02
C GLU A 85 10.15 -2.38 -12.72
N VAL A 86 9.82 -2.72 -11.47
CA VAL A 86 9.35 -4.06 -11.09
C VAL A 86 8.07 -4.43 -11.84
N LYS A 87 7.12 -3.50 -11.95
CA LYS A 87 5.90 -3.72 -12.76
C LYS A 87 6.21 -3.90 -14.24
N ALA A 88 7.12 -3.11 -14.81
CA ALA A 88 7.52 -3.19 -16.22
C ALA A 88 8.26 -4.52 -16.53
N LYS A 89 9.13 -4.97 -15.62
CA LYS A 89 9.81 -6.27 -15.72
C LYS A 89 8.82 -7.43 -15.61
N ALA A 90 7.83 -7.34 -14.71
CA ALA A 90 6.79 -8.35 -14.57
C ALA A 90 5.89 -8.45 -15.81
N THR A 91 5.50 -7.34 -16.42
CA THR A 91 4.71 -7.33 -17.67
C THR A 91 5.53 -7.84 -18.87
N ALA A 92 6.81 -7.47 -18.96
CA ALA A 92 7.72 -7.99 -19.99
C ALA A 92 7.89 -9.51 -19.89
N ASN A 93 8.07 -10.03 -18.66
CA ASN A 93 8.20 -11.47 -18.42
C ASN A 93 6.89 -12.23 -18.78
N LYS A 94 5.72 -11.68 -18.42
CA LYS A 94 4.42 -12.26 -18.82
C LYS A 94 4.22 -12.28 -20.34
N LYS A 95 4.67 -11.24 -21.06
CA LYS A 95 4.61 -11.19 -22.53
C LYS A 95 5.54 -12.22 -23.19
N SER A 96 6.76 -12.38 -22.64
CA SER A 96 7.73 -13.41 -23.05
C SER A 96 7.18 -14.83 -22.86
N LEU A 97 6.60 -15.13 -21.68
CA LEU A 97 6.00 -16.43 -21.39
C LEU A 97 4.82 -16.74 -22.33
N ARG A 98 3.96 -15.74 -22.62
CA ARG A 98 2.84 -15.89 -23.56
C ARG A 98 3.30 -16.11 -25.00
N ALA A 99 4.36 -15.44 -25.45
CA ALA A 99 4.94 -15.66 -26.78
C ALA A 99 5.55 -17.07 -26.90
N LYS A 100 6.22 -17.54 -25.85
CA LYS A 100 6.81 -18.89 -25.80
C LYS A 100 5.74 -20.00 -25.79
N ALA A 101 4.61 -19.77 -25.13
CA ALA A 101 3.46 -20.67 -25.18
C ALA A 101 2.83 -20.75 -26.58
N LYS A 102 2.67 -19.60 -27.27
CA LYS A 102 2.16 -19.57 -28.65
C LYS A 102 3.07 -20.33 -29.63
N LYS A 103 4.39 -20.18 -29.50
CA LYS A 103 5.36 -20.90 -30.34
C LYS A 103 5.34 -22.43 -30.12
N LYS A 104 5.00 -22.90 -28.91
CA LYS A 104 4.80 -24.33 -28.64
C LYS A 104 3.51 -24.87 -29.29
N LEU A 105 2.43 -24.09 -29.27
CA LEU A 105 1.14 -24.49 -29.82
C LEU A 105 1.17 -24.58 -31.36
N ASP A 106 1.85 -23.63 -32.00
CA ASP A 106 1.99 -23.58 -33.47
C ASP A 106 2.89 -24.70 -34.02
N LYS A 107 3.85 -25.17 -33.21
CA LYS A 107 4.74 -26.27 -33.58
C LYS A 107 4.08 -27.65 -33.40
N SER A 108 2.98 -27.76 -32.65
CA SER A 108 2.24 -29.03 -32.46
C SER A 108 1.04 -29.18 -33.40
N SER A 109 0.69 -28.18 -34.20
CA SER A 109 -0.45 -28.21 -35.14
C SER A 109 -0.07 -28.61 -36.57
N ALA A 110 1.07 -29.28 -36.77
CA ALA A 110 1.36 -29.95 -38.04
C ALA A 110 0.46 -31.20 -38.14
N PHE A 111 -0.79 -30.98 -38.54
CA PHE A 111 -1.72 -32.06 -38.89
C PHE A 111 -1.18 -32.79 -40.13
N PRO A 112 -1.07 -34.13 -40.13
CA PRO A 112 -0.69 -34.87 -41.32
C PRO A 112 -1.75 -34.65 -42.40
N ASN A 113 -1.31 -34.29 -43.59
CA ASN A 113 -2.15 -34.03 -44.76
C ASN A 113 -2.86 -35.33 -45.16
N ILE A 114 -4.16 -35.43 -44.88
CA ILE A 114 -4.99 -36.57 -45.27
C ILE A 114 -5.54 -36.25 -46.67
N PRO A 115 -5.17 -37.02 -47.72
CA PRO A 115 -5.63 -36.73 -49.07
C PRO A 115 -7.15 -36.95 -49.19
N PRO A 116 -7.85 -36.16 -50.04
CA PRO A 116 -9.28 -36.27 -50.20
C PRO A 116 -9.65 -37.61 -50.85
N ALA A 117 -10.58 -38.32 -50.22
CA ALA A 117 -11.10 -39.59 -50.72
C ALA A 117 -11.88 -39.38 -52.03
N VAL A 118 -11.60 -40.27 -52.99
CA VAL A 118 -12.16 -40.32 -54.36
C VAL A 118 -13.54 -40.97 -54.36
#